data_AF-A0A087H8T9-F1
#
_entry.id   AF-A0A087H8T9-F1
#
_cell.length_a   1.000
_cell.length_b   1.000
_cell.length_c   1.000
_cell.angle_alpha   90.00
_cell.angle_beta   90.00
_cell.angle_gamma   90.00
#
_symmetry.space_group_name_H-M   'P 1'
#
loop_
_entity.id
_entity.type
_entity.pdbx_description
1 polymer ?
#
loop_
_entity_poly.entity_id
_entity_poly.type
_entity_poly.pdbx_seq_one_letter_code
_entity_poly.pdbx_strand_id
1 'polypeptide(L)'
;MYTSLETTAPATLEQRVVGTESSEKDMSMTGDKLILKGLKFYGHHGAISEEKTLGQMFLLDIDAWISLKQAGESDNLADTISYVDIFSLAKEIVEGSPRNLLEAVAELIAAKTLESFPQITAV
;
A
#
# COMPACT_ATOMS: atom_id res chain seq x y z
N MET A 1 29.82 57.74 29.29
CA MET A 1 29.76 57.37 27.86
C MET A 1 31.13 56.83 27.46
N TYR A 2 31.14 55.60 26.94
CA TYR A 2 32.15 54.85 26.15
C TYR A 2 33.66 54.96 26.41
N THR A 3 34.28 53.78 26.60
CA THR A 3 35.67 53.47 26.23
C THR A 3 35.69 52.13 25.48
N SER A 4 36.28 52.12 24.28
CA SER A 4 36.66 50.96 23.44
C SER A 4 37.96 50.32 23.98
N LEU A 5 38.43 49.08 23.74
CA LEU A 5 38.67 48.29 22.52
C LEU A 5 38.98 46.81 22.88
N GLU A 6 38.61 45.91 21.96
CA GLU A 6 39.24 44.65 21.47
C GLU A 6 40.00 43.66 22.39
N THR A 7 39.69 42.36 22.23
CA THR A 7 40.67 41.24 22.25
C THR A 7 40.11 40.01 21.53
N THR A 8 40.99 39.36 20.77
CA THR A 8 40.88 38.21 19.85
C THR A 8 40.68 36.83 20.52
N ALA A 9 40.19 35.87 19.72
CA ALA A 9 39.76 34.48 20.02
C ALA A 9 40.83 33.53 20.66
N PRO A 10 40.47 32.30 21.14
CA PRO A 10 40.26 31.15 20.24
C PRO A 10 39.17 30.12 20.65
N ALA A 11 38.87 29.22 19.71
CA ALA A 11 37.95 28.09 19.79
C ALA A 11 38.32 27.02 20.84
N THR A 12 37.32 26.30 21.38
CA THR A 12 37.46 24.89 21.84
C THR A 12 36.11 24.18 21.79
N LEU A 13 36.18 22.93 21.35
CA LEU A 13 35.14 21.99 20.97
C LEU A 13 34.31 21.48 22.16
N GLU A 14 32.99 21.57 22.08
CA GLU A 14 32.08 20.77 22.91
C GLU A 14 31.62 19.56 22.08
N GLN A 15 32.16 18.39 22.45
CA GLN A 15 31.78 17.10 21.91
C GLN A 15 30.30 16.83 22.20
N ARG A 16 29.46 16.84 21.17
CA ARG A 16 28.10 16.34 21.27
C ARG A 16 28.12 14.83 21.03
N VAL A 17 27.78 14.13 22.11
CA VAL A 17 27.61 12.68 22.26
C VAL A 17 27.01 12.05 20.99
N VAL A 18 27.69 10.99 20.52
CA VAL A 18 27.20 10.04 19.52
C VAL A 18 25.89 9.43 20.05
N GLY A 19 24.78 10.01 19.62
CA GLY A 19 23.47 9.38 19.70
C GLY A 19 23.45 8.29 18.64
N THR A 20 23.38 7.05 19.10
CA THR A 20 23.06 5.87 18.32
C THR A 20 21.84 6.16 17.43
N GLU A 21 22.05 6.31 16.13
CA GLU A 21 20.97 6.23 15.14
C GLU A 21 20.54 4.77 15.07
N SER A 22 19.67 4.37 15.99
CA SER A 22 18.81 3.22 15.83
C SER A 22 17.92 3.51 14.63
N SER A 23 18.26 2.88 13.51
CA SER A 23 17.48 2.84 12.27
C SER A 23 16.15 2.13 12.49
N GLU A 24 15.20 2.85 13.08
CA GLU A 24 13.78 2.58 12.86
C GLU A 24 13.48 3.01 11.43
N LYS A 25 13.66 2.04 10.52
CA LYS A 25 13.25 2.13 9.13
C LYS A 25 11.72 2.16 9.13
N ASP A 26 11.18 3.37 9.31
CA ASP A 26 9.78 3.64 9.07
C ASP A 26 9.52 3.24 7.61
N MET A 27 8.91 2.08 7.38
CA MET A 27 8.44 1.65 6.07
C MET A 27 7.21 2.49 5.71
N SER A 28 7.38 3.81 5.62
CA SER A 28 6.53 4.59 4.75
C SER A 28 6.89 4.12 3.34
N MET A 29 6.11 3.20 2.78
CA MET A 29 6.17 2.94 1.34
C MET A 29 5.94 4.29 0.65
N THR A 30 7.00 4.91 0.15
CA THR A 30 6.95 6.17 -0.58
C THR A 30 6.69 5.83 -2.04
N GLY A 31 5.48 6.13 -2.53
CA GLY A 31 5.07 5.82 -3.89
C GLY A 31 3.60 6.17 -4.14
N ASP A 32 3.22 6.24 -5.41
CA ASP A 32 1.82 6.38 -5.80
C ASP A 32 1.10 5.03 -5.64
N LYS A 33 -0.23 5.07 -5.48
CA LYS A 33 -1.07 3.86 -5.44
C LYS A 33 -2.47 4.11 -5.98
N LEU A 34 -3.05 3.06 -6.55
CA LEU A 34 -4.48 2.98 -6.84
C LEU A 34 -5.21 2.46 -5.61
N ILE A 35 -6.29 3.15 -5.23
CA ILE A 35 -7.04 2.88 -4.00
C ILE A 35 -8.45 2.47 -4.37
N LEU A 36 -8.82 1.23 -4.06
CA LEU A 36 -10.18 0.72 -4.17
C LEU A 36 -10.69 0.47 -2.75
N LYS A 37 -11.67 1.27 -2.29
CA LYS A 37 -12.17 1.22 -0.90
C LYS A 37 -13.63 0.81 -0.83
N GLY A 38 -13.94 0.02 0.19
CA GLY A 38 -15.30 -0.37 0.53
C GLY A 38 -15.99 -1.17 -0.57
N LEU A 39 -15.22 -1.98 -1.32
CA LEU A 39 -15.79 -2.88 -2.31
C LEU A 39 -16.66 -3.92 -1.60
N LYS A 40 -17.81 -4.21 -2.19
CA LYS A 40 -18.83 -5.08 -1.60
C LYS A 40 -19.16 -6.20 -2.58
N PHE A 41 -18.89 -7.42 -2.18
CA PHE A 41 -19.13 -8.62 -2.98
C PHE A 41 -19.89 -9.66 -2.17
N TYR A 42 -20.75 -10.43 -2.83
CA TYR A 42 -21.42 -11.55 -2.20
C TYR A 42 -20.63 -12.83 -2.46
N GLY A 43 -20.21 -13.52 -1.40
CA GLY A 43 -19.38 -14.72 -1.53
C GLY A 43 -19.84 -15.84 -0.61
N HIS A 44 -19.28 -17.02 -0.84
CA HIS A 44 -19.59 -18.24 -0.09
C HIS A 44 -18.40 -18.73 0.74
N HIS A 45 -17.56 -17.81 1.22
CA HIS A 45 -16.41 -18.13 2.05
C HIS A 45 -16.81 -18.27 3.53
N GLY A 46 -16.13 -19.16 4.24
CA GLY A 46 -16.37 -19.42 5.65
C GLY A 46 -15.91 -20.81 6.06
N ALA A 47 -15.56 -20.97 7.34
CA ALA A 47 -15.15 -22.26 7.88
C ALA A 47 -16.36 -23.16 8.18
N ILE A 48 -17.52 -22.55 8.43
CA ILE A 48 -18.75 -23.22 8.80
C ILE A 48 -19.52 -23.59 7.52
N SER A 49 -20.12 -24.79 7.48
CA SER A 49 -20.86 -25.30 6.32
C SER A 49 -22.02 -24.39 5.89
N GLU A 50 -22.69 -23.81 6.87
CA GLU A 50 -23.83 -22.92 6.71
C GLU A 50 -23.42 -21.60 6.05
N GLU A 51 -22.22 -21.07 6.35
CA GLU A 51 -21.68 -19.88 5.70
C GLU A 51 -21.47 -20.12 4.21
N LYS A 52 -20.96 -21.28 3.82
CA LYS A 52 -20.76 -21.64 2.41
C LYS A 52 -22.08 -21.86 1.67
N THR A 53 -23.13 -22.23 2.39
CA THR A 53 -24.45 -22.48 1.79
C THR A 53 -25.24 -21.18 1.62
N LEU A 54 -25.33 -20.39 2.69
CA LEU A 54 -26.05 -19.13 2.68
C LEU A 54 -25.28 -18.05 1.91
N GLY A 55 -23.97 -17.99 2.09
CA GLY A 55 -23.13 -16.86 1.67
C GLY A 55 -23.34 -15.62 2.54
N GLN A 56 -22.50 -14.62 2.32
CA GLN A 56 -22.54 -13.34 3.03
C GLN A 56 -21.84 -12.24 2.22
N MET A 57 -22.05 -10.99 2.63
CA MET A 57 -21.34 -9.84 2.06
C MET A 57 -19.92 -9.72 2.62
N PHE A 58 -18.94 -9.63 1.73
CA PHE A 58 -17.55 -9.33 2.07
C PHE A 58 -17.22 -7.89 1.72
N LEU A 59 -16.46 -7.25 2.61
CA LEU A 59 -15.89 -5.92 2.41
C LEU A 59 -14.41 -6.07 2.07
N LEU A 60 -14.00 -5.38 1.01
CA LEU A 60 -12.63 -5.44 0.52
C LEU A 60 -12.10 -4.04 0.26
N ASP A 61 -10.86 -3.84 0.70
CA ASP A 61 -10.03 -2.69 0.41
C ASP A 61 -8.77 -3.19 -0.32
N ILE A 62 -8.37 -2.51 -1.38
CA ILE A 62 -7.16 -2.82 -2.17
C ILE A 62 -6.35 -1.53 -2.34
N ASP A 63 -5.08 -1.61 -1.98
CA ASP A 63 -4.10 -0.54 -2.15
C ASP A 63 -2.98 -1.05 -3.08
N ALA A 64 -3.11 -0.81 -4.39
CA ALA A 64 -2.14 -1.27 -5.37
C ALA A 64 -1.05 -0.22 -5.63
N TRP A 65 0.18 -0.50 -5.22
CA TRP A 65 1.33 0.39 -5.38
C TRP A 65 1.88 0.35 -6.81
N ILE A 66 1.86 1.49 -7.49
CA ILE A 66 2.26 1.67 -8.89
C ILE A 66 2.65 3.13 -9.10
N SER A 67 3.69 3.40 -9.89
CA SER A 67 4.02 4.77 -10.30
C SER A 67 2.94 5.33 -11.23
N LEU A 68 2.26 6.43 -10.84
CA LEU A 68 1.19 7.04 -11.62
C LEU A 68 1.65 8.30 -12.38
N LYS A 69 2.91 8.71 -12.19
CA LYS A 69 3.48 9.91 -12.80
C LYS A 69 3.26 10.00 -14.32
N GLN A 70 3.57 8.93 -15.06
CA GLN A 70 3.47 8.93 -16.53
C GLN A 70 2.02 9.14 -16.99
N ALA A 71 1.09 8.35 -16.45
CA ALA A 71 -0.33 8.48 -16.78
C ALA A 71 -0.91 9.84 -16.38
N GLY A 72 -0.45 10.42 -15.26
CA GLY A 72 -0.83 11.77 -14.85
C GLY A 72 -0.32 12.88 -15.78
N GLU A 73 0.81 12.67 -16.45
CA GLU A 73 1.36 13.61 -17.45
C GLU A 73 0.75 13.42 -18.85
N SER A 74 0.42 12.18 -19.22
CA SER A 74 -0.06 11.84 -20.56
C SER A 74 -1.58 11.82 -20.71
N ASP A 75 -2.32 11.68 -19.61
CA ASP A 75 -3.78 11.45 -19.60
C ASP A 75 -4.20 10.24 -20.47
N ASN A 76 -3.34 9.21 -20.55
CA ASN A 76 -3.58 8.02 -21.34
C ASN A 76 -3.71 6.78 -20.46
N LEU A 77 -4.84 6.07 -20.57
CA LEU A 77 -5.09 4.84 -19.82
C LEU A 77 -4.06 3.73 -20.11
N ALA A 78 -3.43 3.74 -21.29
CA ALA A 78 -2.39 2.77 -21.64
C ALA A 78 -1.11 2.90 -20.81
N ASP A 79 -0.90 4.05 -20.15
CA ASP A 79 0.28 4.31 -19.30
C ASP A 79 0.03 3.94 -17.82
N THR A 80 -1.10 3.29 -17.53
CA THR A 80 -1.45 2.80 -16.19
C THR A 80 -2.26 1.50 -16.26
N ILE A 81 -2.76 1.07 -15.11
CA ILE A 81 -3.69 -0.04 -14.99
C ILE A 81 -5.08 0.51 -14.74
N SER A 82 -6.05 -0.03 -15.47
CA SER A 82 -7.46 0.28 -15.20
C SER A 82 -7.86 -0.30 -13.84
N TYR A 83 -8.34 0.56 -12.94
CA TYR A 83 -8.91 0.12 -11.67
C TYR A 83 -10.12 -0.81 -11.86
N VAL A 84 -10.80 -0.75 -13.03
CA VAL A 84 -11.90 -1.66 -13.37
C VAL A 84 -11.40 -3.10 -13.52
N ASP A 85 -10.17 -3.28 -14.00
CA ASP A 85 -9.60 -4.62 -14.17
C ASP A 85 -9.23 -5.22 -12.80
N ILE A 86 -8.66 -4.42 -11.90
CA ILE A 86 -8.39 -4.81 -10.51
C ILE A 86 -9.70 -5.15 -9.78
N PHE A 87 -10.74 -4.32 -9.95
CA PHE A 87 -12.07 -4.58 -9.39
C PHE A 87 -12.65 -5.89 -9.89
N SER A 88 -12.57 -6.14 -11.20
CA SER A 88 -13.14 -7.34 -11.83
C SER A 88 -12.42 -8.60 -11.38
N LEU A 89 -11.09 -8.56 -11.28
CA LEU A 89 -10.28 -9.64 -10.74
C LEU A 89 -10.65 -9.96 -9.30
N ALA A 90 -10.75 -8.93 -8.44
CA ALA A 90 -11.14 -9.11 -7.05
C ALA A 90 -12.56 -9.68 -6.92
N LYS A 91 -13.50 -9.18 -7.73
CA LYS A 91 -14.87 -9.67 -7.80
C LYS A 91 -14.91 -11.15 -8.16
N GLU A 92 -14.22 -11.55 -9.23
CA GLU A 92 -14.18 -12.95 -9.69
C GLU A 92 -13.69 -13.89 -8.58
N ILE A 93 -12.68 -13.46 -7.81
CA ILE A 93 -12.13 -14.27 -6.73
C ILE A 93 -13.11 -14.39 -5.56
N VAL A 94 -13.75 -13.30 -5.15
CA VAL A 94 -14.67 -13.29 -4.00
C VAL A 94 -16.02 -13.95 -4.32
N GLU A 95 -16.51 -13.82 -5.54
CA GLU A 95 -17.76 -14.47 -5.99
C GLU A 95 -17.51 -15.90 -6.51
N GLY A 96 -16.23 -16.31 -6.58
CA GLY A 96 -15.79 -17.58 -7.14
C GLY A 96 -15.87 -18.76 -6.17
N SER A 97 -14.88 -19.65 -6.27
CA SER A 97 -14.86 -20.89 -5.51
C SER A 97 -14.74 -20.63 -4.00
N PRO A 98 -15.60 -21.24 -3.17
CA PRO A 98 -15.61 -21.01 -1.73
C PRO A 98 -14.29 -21.46 -1.09
N ARG A 99 -13.87 -20.69 -0.08
CA ARG A 99 -12.64 -20.91 0.70
C ARG A 99 -13.01 -20.92 2.17
N ASN A 100 -12.22 -21.62 2.98
CA ASN A 100 -12.48 -21.70 4.42
C ASN A 100 -12.10 -20.42 5.15
N LEU A 101 -11.06 -19.75 4.67
CA LEU A 101 -10.36 -18.67 5.35
C LEU A 101 -10.35 -17.43 4.46
N LEU A 102 -10.48 -16.25 5.07
CA LEU A 102 -10.36 -14.97 4.35
C LEU A 102 -8.94 -14.72 3.91
N GLU A 103 -7.97 -15.22 4.68
CA GLU A 103 -6.54 -15.22 4.35
C GLU A 103 -6.29 -15.86 3.00
N ALA A 104 -6.96 -16.99 2.69
CA ALA A 104 -6.82 -17.66 1.40
C ALA A 104 -7.44 -16.86 0.24
N VAL A 105 -8.48 -16.07 0.51
CA VAL A 105 -9.11 -15.20 -0.49
C VAL A 105 -8.22 -13.98 -0.73
N ALA A 106 -7.76 -13.32 0.34
CA ALA A 106 -6.87 -12.16 0.28
C ALA A 106 -5.55 -12.50 -0.41
N GLU A 107 -4.91 -13.63 -0.05
CA GLU A 107 -3.69 -14.11 -0.70
C GLU A 107 -3.91 -14.35 -2.19
N LEU A 108 -5.03 -14.95 -2.57
CA LEU A 108 -5.34 -15.19 -3.98
C LEU A 108 -5.55 -13.90 -4.76
N ILE A 109 -6.20 -12.89 -4.17
CA ILE A 109 -6.36 -11.56 -4.76
C ILE A 109 -5.00 -10.90 -4.96
N ALA A 110 -4.17 -10.86 -3.91
CA ALA A 110 -2.84 -10.25 -3.98
C ALA A 110 -1.96 -10.93 -5.03
N ALA A 111 -1.85 -12.27 -4.98
CA ALA A 111 -1.06 -13.05 -5.91
C ALA A 111 -1.54 -12.86 -7.37
N LYS A 112 -2.84 -12.92 -7.61
CA LYS A 112 -3.40 -12.74 -8.96
C LYS A 112 -3.25 -11.31 -9.48
N THR A 113 -3.35 -10.31 -8.61
CA THR A 113 -3.13 -8.91 -8.97
C THR A 113 -1.68 -8.69 -9.39
N LEU A 114 -0.72 -9.17 -8.61
CA LEU A 114 0.72 -9.07 -8.93
C LEU A 114 1.10 -9.88 -10.18
N GLU A 115 0.50 -11.06 -10.39
CA GLU A 115 0.71 -11.89 -11.59
C GLU A 115 0.16 -11.23 -12.86
N SER A 116 -1.04 -10.66 -12.78
CA SER A 116 -1.74 -10.09 -13.95
C SER A 116 -1.21 -8.72 -14.34
N PHE A 117 -0.65 -7.98 -13.37
CA PHE A 117 -0.22 -6.60 -13.57
C PHE A 117 1.22 -6.37 -13.08
N PRO A 118 2.23 -6.65 -13.93
CA PRO A 118 3.65 -6.52 -13.54
C PRO A 118 4.11 -5.10 -13.19
N GLN A 119 3.31 -4.07 -13.49
CA GLN A 119 3.58 -2.68 -13.12
C GLN A 119 3.30 -2.41 -11.63
N ILE A 120 2.48 -3.24 -10.98
CA ILE A 120 2.19 -3.15 -9.55
C ILE A 120 3.37 -3.76 -8.79
N THR A 121 3.92 -3.01 -7.84
CA THR A 121 5.09 -3.43 -7.05
C THR A 121 4.70 -4.04 -5.72
N ALA A 122 3.53 -3.69 -5.18
CA ALA A 122 2.96 -4.24 -3.95
C ALA A 122 1.43 -4.04 -3.94
N VAL A 123 0.72 -4.90 -3.19
CA VAL A 123 -0.74 -4.88 -2.97
C VAL A 123 -1.01 -5.10 -1.50
#